data_AF-A0A817NNZ3-F1
#
_entry.id   AF-A0A817NNZ3-F1
#
_cell.length_a   1.000
_cell.length_b   1.000
_cell.length_c   1.000
_cell.angle_alpha   90.00
_cell.angle_beta   90.00
_cell.angle_gamma   90.00
#
_symmetry.space_group_name_H-M   'P 1'
#
loop_
_entity.id
_entity.type
_entity.pdbx_description
1 polymer ?
#
loop_
_entity_poly.entity_id
_entity_poly.type
_entity_poly.pdbx_seq_one_letter_code
_entity_poly.pdbx_strand_id
1 'polypeptide(L)'
;MMVFLFRKLTEFIRDRFIGRVIKDIRESAQLSSSSSTTITDRNRLIELIPSVLQKQLELSIPILQSTYLIFKSCEELCVLVKCLPIYADDFCQAIVDLLFKHRESCNKLFLSIVEKNDSFGTSIYSNEWVKDPDINRHLRTMPAFDAFIRMNKQEHLIHNDNNDDNAENIRFRQTKETETLLINFSQSEMNIDDICSNYKHIKALATIHESLDWLYCKLVHYFDILDKSLNDTKYLDTLTQTIGRD
;
A
#
# COMPACT_ATOMS: atom_id res chain seq x y z
N MET A 1 -38.17 21.10 -18.82
CA MET A 1 -38.48 19.68 -19.13
C MET A 1 -37.22 18.87 -19.43
N MET A 2 -36.36 19.31 -20.36
CA MET A 2 -35.15 18.55 -20.75
C MET A 2 -34.14 18.34 -19.60
N VAL A 3 -33.87 19.35 -18.77
CA VAL A 3 -32.97 19.25 -17.59
C VAL A 3 -33.46 18.23 -16.56
N PHE A 4 -34.78 18.11 -16.40
CA PHE A 4 -35.39 17.18 -15.45
C PHE A 4 -35.27 15.73 -15.92
N LEU A 5 -35.43 15.51 -17.23
CA LEU A 5 -35.27 14.20 -17.86
C LEU A 5 -33.80 13.75 -17.88
N PHE A 6 -32.88 14.68 -18.15
CA PHE A 6 -31.44 14.43 -18.05
C PHE A 6 -31.05 14.03 -16.63
N ARG A 7 -31.48 14.79 -15.60
CA ARG A 7 -31.22 14.44 -14.19
C ARG A 7 -31.76 13.05 -13.85
N LYS A 8 -33.00 12.74 -14.24
CA LYS A 8 -33.62 11.44 -13.98
C LYS A 8 -32.90 10.29 -14.69
N LEU A 9 -32.41 10.53 -15.90
CA LEU A 9 -31.62 9.54 -16.64
C LEU A 9 -30.25 9.30 -15.98
N THR A 10 -29.56 10.36 -15.55
CA THR A 10 -28.27 10.25 -14.84
C THR A 10 -28.41 9.54 -13.50
N GLU A 11 -29.47 9.82 -12.73
CA GLU A 11 -29.82 9.09 -11.50
C GLU A 11 -30.07 7.61 -11.80
N PHE A 12 -30.86 7.30 -12.84
CA PHE A 12 -31.15 5.92 -13.24
C PHE A 12 -29.90 5.15 -13.68
N ILE A 13 -29.02 5.79 -14.47
CA ILE A 13 -27.76 5.18 -14.90
C ILE A 13 -26.86 4.91 -13.70
N ARG A 14 -26.74 5.87 -12.79
CA ARG A 14 -25.97 5.74 -11.54
C ARG A 14 -26.43 4.54 -10.72
N ASP A 15 -27.73 4.46 -10.42
CA ASP A 15 -28.28 3.46 -9.52
C ASP A 15 -28.30 2.05 -10.14
N ARG A 16 -28.59 1.95 -11.44
CA ARG A 16 -28.82 0.66 -12.11
C ARG A 16 -27.54 0.06 -12.69
N PHE A 17 -26.66 0.91 -13.23
CA PHE A 17 -25.49 0.47 -13.99
C PHE A 17 -24.18 0.76 -13.26
N ILE A 18 -23.95 1.99 -12.82
CA ILE A 18 -22.67 2.35 -12.17
C ILE A 18 -22.50 1.58 -10.86
N GLY A 19 -23.52 1.57 -10.00
CA GLY A 19 -23.49 0.79 -8.76
C GLY A 19 -23.25 -0.70 -8.99
N ARG A 20 -23.79 -1.27 -10.09
CA ARG A 20 -23.57 -2.68 -10.44
C ARG A 20 -22.16 -2.93 -10.92
N VAL A 21 -21.64 -2.11 -11.84
CA VAL A 21 -20.27 -2.24 -12.35
C VAL A 21 -19.26 -2.13 -11.22
N ILE A 22 -19.43 -1.14 -10.33
CA ILE A 22 -18.56 -0.97 -9.16
C ILE A 22 -18.64 -2.21 -8.25
N LYS A 23 -19.84 -2.76 -8.05
CA LYS A 23 -20.01 -3.98 -7.26
C LYS A 23 -19.30 -5.18 -7.90
N ASP A 24 -19.48 -5.40 -9.19
CA ASP A 24 -18.89 -6.52 -9.92
C ASP A 24 -17.35 -6.44 -9.91
N ILE A 25 -16.77 -5.25 -10.12
CA ILE A 25 -15.32 -5.01 -10.03
C ILE A 25 -14.81 -5.24 -8.60
N ARG A 26 -15.57 -4.85 -7.57
CA ARG A 26 -15.18 -5.11 -6.17
C ARG A 26 -15.22 -6.59 -5.84
N GLU A 27 -16.21 -7.31 -6.35
CA GLU A 27 -16.32 -8.76 -6.15
C GLU A 27 -15.19 -9.52 -6.86
N SER A 28 -14.76 -9.08 -8.05
CA SER A 28 -13.60 -9.67 -8.74
C SER A 28 -12.27 -9.37 -8.04
N ALA A 29 -12.15 -8.21 -7.40
CA ALA A 29 -10.96 -7.81 -6.63
C ALA A 29 -10.77 -8.66 -5.36
N GLN A 30 -11.86 -9.21 -4.84
CA GLN A 30 -11.87 -9.94 -3.59
C GLN A 30 -11.61 -11.42 -3.85
N LEU A 31 -10.46 -11.90 -3.40
CA LEU A 31 -10.31 -13.32 -3.05
C LEU A 31 -11.18 -13.57 -1.81
N SER A 32 -12.49 -13.75 -2.02
CA SER A 32 -13.50 -14.07 -1.02
C SER A 32 -13.97 -12.90 -0.15
N SER A 33 -15.06 -12.22 -0.53
CA SER A 33 -15.99 -11.74 0.50
C SER A 33 -16.94 -12.87 0.83
N SER A 34 -16.91 -13.32 2.08
CA SER A 34 -18.05 -13.24 3.00
C SER A 34 -17.83 -14.24 4.15
N SER A 35 -17.66 -13.72 5.36
CA SER A 35 -18.02 -14.40 6.60
C SER A 35 -17.43 -15.80 6.83
N SER A 36 -16.15 -15.89 7.23
CA SER A 36 -15.69 -17.01 8.05
C SER A 36 -14.38 -16.67 8.76
N THR A 37 -14.36 -16.77 10.07
CA THR A 37 -13.19 -16.54 10.93
C THR A 37 -12.23 -17.75 10.96
N THR A 38 -12.14 -18.52 9.87
CA THR A 38 -11.40 -19.79 9.88
C THR A 38 -9.97 -19.64 9.36
N ILE A 39 -9.08 -20.48 9.91
CA ILE A 39 -7.65 -20.59 9.58
C ILE A 39 -7.39 -20.74 8.07
N THR A 40 -8.37 -21.23 7.31
CA THR A 40 -8.32 -21.41 5.86
C THR A 40 -8.21 -20.10 5.07
N ASP A 41 -8.80 -19.00 5.55
CA ASP A 41 -8.74 -17.70 4.85
C ASP A 41 -7.38 -17.00 5.03
N ARG A 42 -6.67 -17.29 6.13
CA ARG A 42 -5.29 -16.81 6.34
C ARG A 42 -4.33 -17.33 5.27
N ASN A 43 -4.54 -18.56 4.81
CA ASN A 43 -3.75 -19.16 3.73
C ASN A 43 -4.10 -18.59 2.35
N ARG A 44 -5.35 -18.14 2.15
CA ARG A 44 -5.78 -17.49 0.89
C ARG A 44 -5.24 -16.08 0.75
N LEU A 45 -5.12 -15.32 1.85
CA LEU A 45 -4.50 -14.00 1.83
C LEU A 45 -3.00 -14.04 1.52
N ILE A 46 -2.32 -15.16 1.82
CA ILE A 46 -0.89 -15.39 1.53
C ILE A 46 -0.69 -16.05 0.15
N GLU A 47 -1.78 -16.29 -0.60
CA GLU A 47 -1.68 -16.86 -1.94
C GLU A 47 -0.84 -15.94 -2.84
N LEU A 48 0.18 -16.52 -3.44
CA LEU A 48 1.09 -15.82 -4.34
C LEU A 48 0.56 -15.86 -5.76
N ILE A 49 0.93 -14.87 -6.54
CA ILE A 49 0.68 -14.91 -7.98
C ILE A 49 1.30 -16.17 -8.62
N PRO A 50 0.67 -16.74 -9.67
CA PRO A 50 1.27 -17.84 -10.42
C PRO A 50 2.63 -17.46 -11.01
N SER A 51 3.57 -18.41 -11.08
CA SER A 51 4.93 -18.17 -11.58
C SER A 51 4.98 -17.64 -13.02
N VAL A 52 3.99 -17.99 -13.85
CA VAL A 52 3.82 -17.45 -15.20
C VAL A 52 3.56 -15.95 -15.16
N LEU A 53 2.64 -15.52 -14.28
CA LEU A 53 2.30 -14.10 -14.11
C LEU A 53 3.46 -13.33 -13.48
N GLN A 54 4.19 -13.93 -12.53
CA GLN A 54 5.38 -13.32 -11.95
C GLN A 54 6.43 -12.98 -13.01
N LYS A 55 6.69 -13.90 -13.95
CA LYS A 55 7.61 -13.65 -15.06
C LYS A 55 7.11 -12.57 -16.00
N GLN A 56 5.82 -12.55 -16.30
CA GLN A 56 5.20 -11.54 -17.16
C GLN A 56 5.27 -10.13 -16.54
N LEU A 57 5.18 -10.03 -15.21
CA LEU A 57 5.31 -8.78 -14.48
C LEU A 57 6.77 -8.40 -14.18
N GLU A 58 7.73 -9.20 -14.64
CA GLU A 58 9.18 -9.01 -14.42
C GLU A 58 9.55 -8.89 -12.93
N LEU A 59 8.85 -9.62 -12.07
CA LEU A 59 9.02 -9.54 -10.62
C LEU A 59 10.13 -10.47 -10.13
N SER A 60 11.15 -9.88 -9.50
CA SER A 60 12.21 -10.61 -8.80
C SER A 60 11.68 -11.37 -7.57
N ILE A 61 10.63 -10.82 -6.92
CA ILE A 61 10.03 -11.35 -5.70
C ILE A 61 8.53 -11.59 -5.95
N PRO A 62 7.97 -12.73 -5.53
CA PRO A 62 6.54 -12.98 -5.69
C PRO A 62 5.72 -12.06 -4.79
N ILE A 63 4.61 -11.55 -5.32
CA ILE A 63 3.63 -10.74 -4.59
C ILE A 63 2.35 -11.53 -4.32
N LEU A 64 1.52 -11.01 -3.42
CA LEU A 64 0.20 -11.54 -3.12
C LEU A 64 -0.74 -11.42 -4.32
N GLN A 65 -1.49 -12.48 -4.59
CA GLN A 65 -2.54 -12.52 -5.61
C GLN A 65 -3.61 -11.46 -5.35
N SER A 66 -3.99 -11.25 -4.08
CA SER A 66 -4.95 -10.22 -3.67
C SER A 66 -4.50 -8.81 -4.09
N THR A 67 -3.23 -8.48 -3.85
CA THR A 67 -2.64 -7.20 -4.25
C THR A 67 -2.69 -7.00 -5.76
N TYR A 68 -2.37 -8.03 -6.54
CA TYR A 68 -2.45 -7.95 -8.00
C TYR A 68 -3.89 -7.71 -8.49
N LEU A 69 -4.87 -8.39 -7.92
CA LEU A 69 -6.28 -8.20 -8.27
C LEU A 69 -6.78 -6.80 -7.91
N ILE A 70 -6.42 -6.29 -6.73
CA ILE A 70 -6.72 -4.92 -6.32
C ILE A 70 -6.14 -3.91 -7.33
N PHE A 71 -4.89 -4.09 -7.75
CA PHE A 71 -4.30 -3.24 -8.78
C PHE A 71 -5.10 -3.28 -10.09
N LYS A 72 -5.48 -4.46 -10.57
CA LYS A 72 -6.28 -4.61 -11.80
C LYS A 72 -7.65 -3.93 -11.71
N SER A 73 -8.34 -4.09 -10.58
CA SER A 73 -9.61 -3.41 -10.33
C SER A 73 -9.45 -1.89 -10.28
N CYS A 74 -8.35 -1.38 -9.72
CA CYS A 74 -8.03 0.05 -9.79
C CYS A 74 -7.77 0.51 -11.24
N GLU A 75 -7.04 -0.27 -12.04
CA GLU A 75 -6.84 0.04 -13.46
C GLU A 75 -8.16 0.16 -14.22
N GLU A 76 -9.07 -0.80 -14.02
CA GLU A 76 -10.40 -0.81 -14.63
C GLU A 76 -11.24 0.40 -14.21
N LEU A 77 -11.27 0.73 -12.92
CA LEU A 77 -12.01 1.90 -12.42
C LEU A 77 -11.45 3.21 -12.99
N CYS A 78 -10.14 3.34 -13.12
CA CYS A 78 -9.53 4.51 -13.74
C CYS A 78 -9.83 4.62 -15.25
N VAL A 79 -9.94 3.50 -15.96
CA VAL A 79 -10.43 3.52 -17.35
C VAL A 79 -11.86 4.06 -17.39
N LEU A 80 -12.71 3.64 -16.46
CA LEU A 80 -14.08 4.16 -16.34
C LEU A 80 -14.13 5.64 -15.97
N VAL A 81 -13.20 6.16 -15.16
CA VAL A 81 -13.06 7.60 -14.90
C VAL A 81 -12.83 8.37 -16.21
N LYS A 82 -11.97 7.86 -17.11
CA LYS A 82 -11.72 8.49 -18.41
C LYS A 82 -12.92 8.38 -19.35
N CYS A 83 -13.56 7.21 -19.41
CA CYS A 83 -14.65 6.94 -20.34
C CYS A 83 -15.97 7.58 -19.92
N LEU A 84 -16.21 7.74 -18.62
CA LEU A 84 -17.44 8.34 -18.08
C LEU A 84 -17.14 9.39 -16.98
N PRO A 85 -16.59 10.56 -17.35
CA PRO A 85 -16.17 11.58 -16.38
C PRO A 85 -17.30 12.10 -15.47
N ILE A 86 -18.56 12.03 -15.93
CA ILE A 86 -19.75 12.45 -15.16
C ILE A 86 -19.93 11.63 -13.86
N TYR A 87 -19.40 10.40 -13.82
CA TYR A 87 -19.45 9.50 -12.66
C TYR A 87 -18.06 9.28 -12.04
N ALA A 88 -17.08 10.13 -12.37
CA ALA A 88 -15.70 9.98 -11.91
C ALA A 88 -15.60 9.87 -10.38
N ASP A 89 -16.37 10.68 -9.64
CA ASP A 89 -16.39 10.66 -8.19
C ASP A 89 -16.79 9.29 -7.62
N ASP A 90 -17.79 8.62 -8.23
CA ASP A 90 -18.26 7.30 -7.81
C ASP A 90 -17.14 6.24 -8.00
N PHE A 91 -16.40 6.31 -9.11
CA PHE A 91 -15.28 5.41 -9.37
C PHE A 91 -14.06 5.70 -8.49
N CYS A 92 -13.73 6.98 -8.28
CA CYS A 92 -12.66 7.39 -7.37
C CYS A 92 -12.94 6.94 -5.94
N GLN A 93 -14.19 7.10 -5.47
CA GLN A 93 -14.59 6.59 -4.16
C GLN A 93 -14.46 5.05 -4.11
N ALA A 94 -14.78 4.35 -5.21
CA ALA A 94 -14.58 2.91 -5.27
C ALA A 94 -13.12 2.47 -5.21
N ILE A 95 -12.21 3.22 -5.82
CA ILE A 95 -10.76 3.01 -5.70
C ILE A 95 -10.32 3.19 -4.24
N VAL A 96 -10.74 4.29 -3.59
CA VAL A 96 -10.41 4.55 -2.18
C VAL A 96 -10.90 3.42 -1.28
N ASP A 97 -12.16 2.99 -1.44
CA ASP A 97 -12.73 1.90 -0.65
C ASP A 97 -11.97 0.58 -0.83
N LEU A 98 -11.56 0.25 -2.06
CA LEU A 98 -10.78 -0.95 -2.38
C LEU A 98 -9.42 -0.93 -1.68
N LEU A 99 -8.69 0.17 -1.83
CA LEU A 99 -7.36 0.33 -1.23
C LEU A 99 -7.43 0.31 0.30
N PHE A 100 -8.45 0.96 0.87
CA PHE A 100 -8.66 0.95 2.32
C PHE A 100 -8.92 -0.45 2.85
N LYS A 101 -9.83 -1.21 2.22
CA LYS A 101 -10.14 -2.59 2.60
C LYS A 101 -8.95 -3.53 2.44
N HIS A 102 -8.17 -3.35 1.38
CA HIS A 102 -6.95 -4.14 1.17
C HIS A 102 -5.92 -3.86 2.26
N ARG A 103 -5.66 -2.58 2.56
CA ARG A 103 -4.78 -2.18 3.68
C ARG A 103 -5.23 -2.78 4.99
N GLU A 104 -6.53 -2.72 5.30
CA GLU A 104 -7.08 -3.31 6.53
C GLU A 104 -6.85 -4.83 6.58
N SER A 105 -6.99 -5.53 5.46
CA SER A 105 -6.80 -6.97 5.35
C SER A 105 -5.34 -7.36 5.55
N CYS A 106 -4.41 -6.65 4.90
CA CYS A 106 -2.98 -6.80 5.11
C CYS A 106 -2.58 -6.49 6.56
N ASN A 107 -3.16 -5.45 7.17
CA ASN A 107 -2.91 -5.09 8.56
C ASN A 107 -3.42 -6.18 9.52
N LYS A 108 -4.61 -6.72 9.30
CA LYS A 108 -5.12 -7.85 10.10
C LYS A 108 -4.21 -9.07 10.01
N LEU A 109 -3.71 -9.38 8.81
CA LEU A 109 -2.76 -10.46 8.61
C LEU A 109 -1.41 -10.19 9.32
N PHE A 110 -0.89 -8.97 9.21
CA PHE A 110 0.30 -8.51 9.93
C PHE A 110 0.14 -8.69 11.44
N LEU A 111 -0.93 -8.14 12.03
CA LEU A 111 -1.18 -8.23 13.47
C LEU A 111 -1.39 -9.68 13.92
N SER A 112 -2.04 -10.52 13.10
CA SER A 112 -2.19 -11.94 13.41
C SER A 112 -0.87 -12.72 13.48
N ILE A 113 0.22 -12.16 12.97
CA ILE A 113 1.59 -12.70 13.07
C ILE A 113 2.31 -12.10 14.28
N VAL A 114 2.12 -10.80 14.52
CA VAL A 114 2.96 -9.97 15.41
C VAL A 114 2.37 -9.80 16.82
N GLU A 115 1.07 -9.95 16.97
CA GLU A 115 0.37 -9.90 18.25
C GLU A 115 0.00 -11.33 18.66
N LYS A 116 0.56 -11.83 19.77
CA LYS A 116 0.02 -13.05 20.39
C LYS A 116 -1.13 -12.62 21.29
N ASN A 117 -2.36 -12.96 20.90
CA ASN A 117 -3.63 -12.87 21.66
C ASN A 117 -3.67 -11.90 22.87
N ASP A 118 -4.35 -10.76 22.71
CA ASP A 118 -5.12 -9.94 23.68
C ASP A 118 -4.60 -9.69 25.12
N SER A 119 -3.42 -10.16 25.50
CA SER A 119 -2.79 -9.88 26.79
C SER A 119 -1.79 -8.74 26.63
N PHE A 120 -1.86 -7.75 27.50
CA PHE A 120 -0.86 -6.69 27.57
C PHE A 120 0.54 -7.33 27.75
N GLY A 121 1.47 -7.08 26.83
CA GLY A 121 2.86 -7.55 26.91
C GLY A 121 3.23 -8.82 26.14
N THR A 122 2.37 -9.38 25.27
CA THR A 122 2.67 -10.60 24.49
C THR A 122 2.90 -10.37 23.00
N SER A 123 3.19 -9.13 22.58
CA SER A 123 3.57 -8.85 21.18
C SER A 123 5.06 -9.14 20.95
N ILE A 124 5.41 -9.48 19.71
CA ILE A 124 6.80 -9.63 19.32
C ILE A 124 7.56 -8.33 19.63
N TYR A 125 8.74 -8.41 20.25
CA TYR A 125 9.47 -7.25 20.77
C TYR A 125 9.65 -6.12 19.75
N SER A 126 9.91 -6.46 18.49
CA SER A 126 10.06 -5.47 17.42
C SER A 126 8.83 -4.57 17.27
N ASN A 127 7.64 -5.06 17.60
CA ASN A 127 6.40 -4.29 17.58
C ASN A 127 6.29 -3.34 18.78
N GLU A 128 6.68 -3.81 19.97
CA GLU A 128 6.73 -2.96 21.17
C GLU A 128 7.78 -1.84 21.03
N TRP A 129 8.90 -2.11 20.36
CA TRP A 129 9.92 -1.10 20.06
C TRP A 129 9.44 0.00 19.11
N VAL A 130 8.54 -0.34 18.18
CA VAL A 130 7.91 0.67 17.31
C VAL A 130 6.88 1.49 18.08
N LYS A 131 6.30 0.97 19.16
CA LYS A 131 5.39 1.74 20.02
C LYS A 131 6.13 2.65 20.98
N ASP A 132 7.34 2.26 21.41
CA ASP A 132 8.21 3.12 22.21
C ASP A 132 8.65 4.35 21.39
N PRO A 133 8.33 5.59 21.86
CA PRO A 133 8.58 6.80 21.09
C PRO A 133 10.07 7.11 20.92
N ASP A 134 10.93 6.69 21.86
CA ASP A 134 12.36 6.94 21.80
C ASP A 134 13.04 5.92 20.87
N ILE A 135 12.67 4.64 20.96
CA ILE A 135 13.19 3.60 20.06
C ILE A 135 12.66 3.81 18.63
N ASN A 136 11.39 4.16 18.43
CA ASN A 136 10.85 4.45 17.11
C ASN A 136 11.54 5.66 16.46
N ARG A 137 11.71 6.76 17.21
CA ARG A 137 12.47 7.93 16.74
C ARG A 137 13.89 7.51 16.35
N HIS A 138 14.53 6.67 17.16
CA HIS A 138 15.88 6.17 16.89
C HIS A 138 15.95 5.33 15.61
N LEU A 139 15.09 4.32 15.47
CA LEU A 139 14.99 3.45 14.28
C LEU A 139 14.77 4.27 13.00
N ARG A 140 13.95 5.33 13.07
CA ARG A 140 13.71 6.23 11.91
C ARG A 140 14.90 7.10 11.55
N THR A 141 15.77 7.42 12.52
CA THR A 141 16.97 8.24 12.32
C THR A 141 18.23 7.42 11.99
N MET A 142 18.14 6.09 11.96
CA MET A 142 19.27 5.25 11.56
C MET A 142 19.66 5.54 10.11
N PRO A 143 20.96 5.75 9.80
CA PRO A 143 21.44 5.96 8.44
C PRO A 143 21.02 4.84 7.47
N ALA A 144 20.92 3.60 7.95
CA ALA A 144 20.47 2.45 7.16
C ALA A 144 18.97 2.52 6.83
N PHE A 145 18.13 2.96 7.78
CA PHE A 145 16.69 3.15 7.55
C PHE A 145 16.46 4.34 6.59
N ASP A 146 17.18 5.43 6.80
CA ASP A 146 17.14 6.61 5.93
C ASP A 146 17.67 6.30 4.52
N ALA A 147 18.74 5.50 4.40
CA ALA A 147 19.22 4.97 3.12
C ALA A 147 18.19 4.06 2.44
N PHE A 148 17.51 3.17 3.17
CA PHE A 148 16.44 2.33 2.63
C PHE A 148 15.25 3.18 2.12
N ILE A 149 14.82 4.17 2.90
CA ILE A 149 13.75 5.09 2.50
C ILE A 149 14.17 5.94 1.29
N ARG A 150 15.43 6.39 1.22
CA ARG A 150 15.98 7.12 0.07
C ARG A 150 16.08 6.24 -1.17
N MET A 151 16.56 5.02 -1.02
CA MET A 151 16.71 4.06 -2.11
C MET A 151 15.35 3.72 -2.76
N ASN A 152 14.27 3.65 -1.98
CA ASN A 152 12.91 3.46 -2.50
C ASN A 152 12.26 4.76 -3.03
N LYS A 153 12.84 5.93 -2.75
CA LYS A 153 12.32 7.24 -3.20
C LYS A 153 13.11 7.87 -4.35
N GLN A 154 14.26 7.34 -4.73
CA GLN A 154 15.16 7.98 -5.69
C GLN A 154 15.49 7.10 -6.90
N GLU A 155 14.65 7.20 -7.95
CA GLU A 155 15.17 7.35 -9.32
C GLU A 155 15.65 8.78 -9.61
N HIS A 156 15.37 9.75 -8.74
CA HIS A 156 15.86 11.11 -8.89
C HIS A 156 16.23 11.69 -7.54
N LEU A 157 17.53 11.71 -7.20
CA LEU A 157 18.24 12.84 -6.59
C LEU A 157 19.68 12.39 -6.36
N ILE A 158 20.49 12.60 -7.39
CA ILE A 158 21.93 12.52 -7.33
C ILE A 158 22.42 13.62 -6.38
N HIS A 159 23.12 13.20 -5.33
CA HIS A 159 24.25 13.90 -4.73
C HIS A 159 23.98 15.26 -4.04
N ASN A 160 23.99 15.24 -2.71
CA ASN A 160 24.64 16.30 -1.94
C ASN A 160 25.03 15.74 -0.56
N ASP A 161 26.11 14.98 -0.51
CA ASP A 161 26.71 14.55 0.76
C ASP A 161 27.90 15.47 1.06
N ASN A 162 27.60 16.62 1.66
CA ASN A 162 28.57 17.46 2.34
C ASN A 162 28.41 17.24 3.85
N ASN A 163 28.73 16.05 4.35
CA ASN A 163 28.88 15.82 5.78
C ASN A 163 30.29 15.30 6.06
N ASP A 164 31.18 16.25 6.33
CA ASP A 164 32.50 16.05 6.92
C ASP A 164 32.36 15.68 8.41
N ASP A 165 31.62 14.60 8.69
CA ASP A 165 31.43 14.09 10.05
C ASP A 165 32.70 13.35 10.49
N ASN A 166 33.49 13.99 11.35
CA ASN A 166 34.70 13.44 11.96
C ASN A 166 34.47 11.99 12.46
N ALA A 167 35.32 11.04 12.06
CA ALA A 167 35.17 9.62 12.38
C ALA A 167 35.06 9.33 13.89
N GLU A 168 35.62 10.21 14.74
CA GLU A 168 35.46 10.14 16.20
C GLU A 168 34.04 10.49 16.67
N ASN A 169 33.35 11.45 16.04
CA ASN A 169 31.95 11.77 16.37
C ASN A 169 31.02 10.62 16.02
N ILE A 170 31.27 9.95 14.90
CA ILE A 170 30.54 8.74 14.50
C ILE A 170 30.75 7.63 15.53
N ARG A 171 32.01 7.36 15.91
CA ARG A 171 32.33 6.34 16.93
C ARG A 171 31.74 6.67 18.30
N PHE A 172 31.81 7.92 18.74
CA PHE A 172 31.25 8.36 20.01
C PHE A 172 29.73 8.17 20.04
N ARG A 173 29.02 8.54 18.96
CA ARG A 173 27.58 8.26 18.82
C ARG A 173 27.29 6.78 18.88
N GLN A 174 28.01 5.96 18.11
CA GLN A 174 27.82 4.50 18.08
C GLN A 174 28.04 3.85 19.45
N THR A 175 29.07 4.28 20.20
CA THR A 175 29.33 3.77 21.56
C THR A 175 28.19 4.13 22.52
N LYS A 176 27.79 5.40 22.56
CA LYS A 176 26.68 5.86 23.42
C LYS A 176 25.35 5.20 23.04
N GLU A 177 25.15 4.97 21.76
CA GLU A 177 24.00 4.23 21.21
C GLU A 177 24.02 2.77 21.67
N THR A 178 25.16 2.09 21.56
CA THR A 178 25.33 0.70 22.02
C THR A 178 25.09 0.58 23.53
N GLU A 179 25.56 1.53 24.33
CA GLU A 179 25.29 1.59 25.77
C GLU A 179 23.80 1.77 26.07
N THR A 180 23.12 2.69 25.37
CA THR A 180 21.69 2.95 25.58
C THR A 180 20.86 1.71 25.21
N LEU A 181 21.20 1.07 24.10
CA LEU A 181 20.57 -0.19 23.68
C LEU A 181 20.83 -1.30 24.71
N LEU A 182 22.07 -1.44 25.19
CA LEU A 182 22.43 -2.46 26.19
C LEU A 182 21.70 -2.25 27.51
N ILE A 183 21.54 -1.01 27.97
CA ILE A 183 20.77 -0.68 29.17
C ILE A 183 19.30 -1.06 28.98
N ASN A 184 18.70 -0.71 27.83
CA ASN A 184 17.31 -1.07 27.54
C ASN A 184 17.11 -2.59 27.39
N PHE A 185 18.09 -3.30 26.81
CA PHE A 185 18.06 -4.76 26.69
C PHE A 185 18.28 -5.48 28.02
N SER A 186 19.09 -4.93 28.92
CA SER A 186 19.35 -5.54 30.23
C SER A 186 18.19 -5.42 31.21
N GLN A 187 17.24 -4.50 30.97
CA GLN A 187 16.06 -4.30 31.81
C GLN A 187 14.91 -5.27 31.51
N SER A 188 14.94 -5.96 30.37
CA SER A 188 13.86 -6.86 29.91
C SER A 188 14.43 -8.26 29.68
N GLU A 189 14.01 -9.26 30.45
CA GLU A 189 14.33 -10.66 30.14
C GLU A 189 13.58 -11.07 28.86
N MET A 190 14.29 -11.05 27.73
CA MET A 190 13.74 -11.42 26.42
C MET A 190 13.49 -12.93 26.36
N ASN A 191 12.23 -13.33 26.22
CA ASN A 191 11.91 -14.72 25.93
C ASN A 191 12.02 -14.96 24.41
N ILE A 192 12.50 -16.14 24.01
CA ILE A 192 12.50 -16.60 22.61
C ILE A 192 11.09 -16.54 22.01
N ASP A 193 10.08 -16.73 22.84
CA ASP A 193 8.68 -16.60 22.45
C ASP A 193 8.33 -15.19 21.94
N ASP A 194 9.02 -14.15 22.39
CA ASP A 194 8.76 -12.77 21.99
C ASP A 194 9.48 -12.38 20.69
N ILE A 195 10.13 -13.35 20.04
CA ILE A 195 10.79 -13.20 18.74
C ILE A 195 9.96 -13.91 17.68
N CYS A 196 9.81 -13.29 16.50
CA CYS A 196 9.24 -13.96 15.34
C CYS A 196 10.22 -15.03 14.83
N SER A 197 10.19 -16.23 15.40
CA SER A 197 11.12 -17.32 15.08
C SER A 197 10.61 -18.21 13.94
N ASN A 198 9.31 -18.20 13.66
CA ASN A 198 8.72 -19.02 12.60
C ASN A 198 9.05 -18.44 11.22
N TYR A 199 9.92 -19.13 10.47
CA TYR A 199 10.30 -18.74 9.11
C TYR A 199 9.10 -18.48 8.17
N LYS A 200 8.01 -19.26 8.28
CA LYS A 200 6.82 -19.06 7.45
C LYS A 200 6.13 -17.73 7.74
N HIS A 201 6.13 -17.30 9.01
CA HIS A 201 5.59 -16.02 9.43
C HIS A 201 6.45 -14.86 8.94
N ILE A 202 7.78 -14.97 9.08
CA ILE A 202 8.72 -13.98 8.56
C ILE A 202 8.56 -13.82 7.04
N LYS A 203 8.48 -14.95 6.32
CA LYS A 203 8.26 -14.95 4.87
C LYS A 203 6.93 -14.31 4.48
N ALA A 204 5.85 -14.61 5.20
CA ALA A 204 4.55 -13.98 4.97
C ALA A 204 4.62 -12.47 5.20
N LEU A 205 5.27 -12.02 6.28
CA LEU A 205 5.47 -10.61 6.58
C LEU A 205 6.24 -9.88 5.47
N ALA A 206 7.36 -10.45 5.03
CA ALA A 206 8.13 -9.91 3.91
C ALA A 206 7.27 -9.81 2.64
N THR A 207 6.51 -10.86 2.32
CA THR A 207 5.63 -10.89 1.15
C THR A 207 4.56 -9.79 1.21
N ILE A 208 3.96 -9.54 2.38
CA ILE A 208 2.98 -8.44 2.56
C ILE A 208 3.64 -7.10 2.25
N HIS A 209 4.83 -6.85 2.79
CA HIS A 209 5.54 -5.58 2.59
C HIS A 209 5.91 -5.36 1.12
N GLU A 210 6.52 -6.36 0.48
CA GLU A 210 6.89 -6.33 -0.95
C GLU A 210 5.67 -6.11 -1.85
N SER A 211 4.55 -6.73 -1.51
CA SER A 211 3.30 -6.56 -2.26
C SER A 211 2.73 -5.15 -2.12
N LEU A 212 2.73 -4.59 -0.91
CA LEU A 212 2.24 -3.23 -0.68
C LEU A 212 3.14 -2.18 -1.33
N ASP A 213 4.45 -2.37 -1.30
CA ASP A 213 5.42 -1.50 -1.98
C ASP A 213 5.23 -1.54 -3.50
N TRP A 214 5.12 -2.74 -4.07
CA TRP A 214 4.81 -2.91 -5.49
C TRP A 214 3.51 -2.20 -5.89
N LEU A 215 2.44 -2.38 -5.10
CA LEU A 215 1.15 -1.76 -5.37
C LEU A 215 1.25 -0.23 -5.33
N TYR A 216 1.94 0.31 -4.33
CA TYR A 216 2.18 1.75 -4.21
C TYR A 216 2.89 2.29 -5.44
N CYS A 217 4.02 1.70 -5.84
CA CYS A 217 4.79 2.10 -7.01
C CYS A 217 3.94 2.10 -8.29
N LYS A 218 3.14 1.04 -8.50
CA LYS A 218 2.25 0.94 -9.67
C LYS A 218 1.14 1.97 -9.65
N LEU A 219 0.49 2.20 -8.50
CA LEU A 219 -0.59 3.17 -8.39
C LEU A 219 -0.11 4.61 -8.58
N VAL A 220 1.04 4.98 -8.02
CA VAL A 220 1.63 6.31 -8.22
C VAL A 220 1.87 6.56 -9.71
N HIS A 221 2.59 5.65 -10.37
CA HIS A 221 2.85 5.74 -11.80
C HIS A 221 1.57 5.83 -12.63
N TYR A 222 0.57 5.04 -12.28
CA TYR A 222 -0.67 4.98 -13.03
C TYR A 222 -1.57 6.21 -12.82
N PHE A 223 -1.62 6.76 -11.60
CA PHE A 223 -2.31 8.02 -11.33
C PHE A 223 -1.64 9.21 -12.01
N ASP A 224 -0.30 9.24 -12.11
CA ASP A 224 0.42 10.25 -12.88
C ASP A 224 0.04 10.20 -14.38
N ILE A 225 -0.09 9.00 -14.96
CA ILE A 225 -0.55 8.82 -16.34
C ILE A 225 -2.00 9.27 -16.50
N LEU A 226 -2.86 8.92 -15.55
CA LEU A 226 -4.27 9.31 -15.54
C LEU A 226 -4.41 10.84 -15.53
N ASP A 227 -3.70 11.53 -14.62
CA ASP A 227 -3.73 12.98 -14.50
C ASP A 227 -3.26 13.68 -15.79
N LYS A 228 -2.12 13.25 -16.35
CA LYS A 228 -1.64 13.75 -17.65
C LYS A 228 -2.70 13.62 -18.74
N SER A 229 -3.31 12.44 -18.87
CA SER A 229 -4.32 12.19 -19.91
C SER A 229 -5.60 13.00 -19.73
N LEU A 230 -6.03 13.25 -18.49
CA LEU A 230 -7.18 14.10 -18.19
C LEU A 230 -6.90 15.56 -18.53
N ASN A 231 -5.68 16.03 -18.27
CA ASN A 231 -5.26 17.39 -18.61
C ASN A 231 -5.16 17.58 -20.12
N ASP A 232 -4.58 16.64 -20.86
CA ASP A 232 -4.52 16.68 -22.33
C ASP A 232 -5.92 16.73 -22.98
N THR A 233 -6.88 15.99 -22.42
CA THR A 233 -8.27 16.00 -22.91
C THR A 233 -8.93 17.36 -22.70
N LYS A 234 -8.71 18.00 -21.54
CA LYS A 234 -9.21 19.37 -21.26
C LYS A 234 -8.60 20.41 -22.21
N TYR A 235 -7.32 20.27 -22.56
CA TYR A 235 -6.67 21.14 -23.54
C TYR A 235 -7.30 21.00 -24.93
N LEU A 236 -7.60 19.77 -25.37
CA LEU A 236 -8.28 19.53 -26.64
C LEU A 236 -9.70 20.10 -26.65
N ASP A 237 -10.49 19.89 -25.59
CA ASP A 237 -11.84 20.47 -25.46
C ASP A 237 -11.82 22.00 -25.46
N THR A 238 -10.79 22.62 -24.90
CA THR A 238 -10.60 24.07 -24.92
C THR A 238 -10.29 24.56 -26.34
N LEU A 239 -9.47 23.82 -27.10
CA LEU A 239 -9.12 24.16 -28.48
C LEU A 239 -10.33 24.02 -29.43
N THR A 240 -11.14 22.98 -29.30
CA THR A 240 -12.37 22.83 -30.09
C THR A 240 -13.40 23.91 -29.75
N GLN A 241 -13.50 24.34 -28.49
CA GLN A 241 -14.36 25.47 -28.11
C GLN A 241 -13.87 26.82 -28.67
N THR A 242 -12.56 27.00 -28.87
CA THR A 242 -12.02 28.20 -29.52
C THR A 242 -12.15 28.18 -31.04
N ILE A 243 -12.13 27.00 -31.68
CA ILE A 243 -12.26 26.85 -33.14
C ILE A 243 -13.74 26.89 -33.59
N GLY A 244 -14.69 26.48 -32.74
CA GLY A 244 -16.13 26.52 -33.04
C GLY A 244 -16.80 27.89 -32.85
N ARG A 245 -16.04 28.99 -32.78
CA ARG A 245 -16.55 30.35 -32.54
C ARG A 245 -16.37 31.33 -33.72
N ASP A 246 -15.89 30.85 -34.86
CA ASP A 246 -15.85 31.58 -36.14
C ASP A 246 -16.92 31.04 -37.10
#